data_AF-V4YH24-F1
#
_entry.id   AF-V4YH24-F1
#
_cell.length_a   1.000
_cell.length_b   1.000
_cell.length_c   1.000
_cell.angle_alpha   90.00
_cell.angle_beta   90.00
_cell.angle_gamma   90.00
#
_symmetry.space_group_name_H-M   'P 1'
#
loop_
_entity.id
_entity.type
_entity.pdbx_description
1 polymer ?
#
loop_
_entity_poly.entity_id
_entity_poly.type
_entity_poly.pdbx_seq_one_letter_code
_entity_poly.pdbx_strand_id
1 'polypeptide(L)'
;MAYERGSGGQLRTPHRIGILAAGWTGVIHVALWLGVVEPSPGPMSPLGISFLMAGITFFTGAYLVRANIRRRIVYLLGIPFTAGQILLWYVLNFDGIADMLSSAGAVGASDKIAQVILIATLTYLLSRD
;
A
#
# COMPACT_ATOMS: atom_id res chain seq x y z
N MET A 1 -5.15 2.27 43.21
CA MET A 1 -5.59 2.98 41.99
C MET A 1 -4.75 2.45 40.83
N ALA A 2 -5.29 1.51 40.06
CA ALA A 2 -4.63 0.94 38.90
C ALA A 2 -4.91 1.85 37.69
N TYR A 3 -3.87 2.39 37.08
CA TYR A 3 -3.97 3.10 35.81
C TYR A 3 -4.30 2.08 34.72
N GLU A 4 -5.57 2.03 34.30
CA GLU A 4 -5.98 1.32 33.10
C GLU A 4 -5.14 1.83 31.93
N ARG A 5 -4.16 1.04 31.47
CA ARG A 5 -3.48 1.32 30.21
C ARG A 5 -4.53 1.20 29.12
N GLY A 6 -5.06 2.35 28.69
CA GLY A 6 -5.93 2.46 27.54
C GLY A 6 -5.38 1.66 26.37
N SER A 7 -6.23 0.83 25.80
CA SER A 7 -5.99 -0.06 24.66
C SER A 7 -5.57 0.67 23.35
N GLY A 8 -5.43 1.99 23.36
CA GLY A 8 -5.10 2.82 22.20
C GLY A 8 -3.70 2.58 21.60
N GLY A 9 -2.77 1.99 22.35
CA GLY A 9 -1.41 1.70 21.87
C GLY A 9 -1.24 0.36 21.14
N GLN A 10 -2.09 -0.64 21.41
CA GLN A 10 -1.87 -2.00 20.91
C GLN A 10 -2.33 -2.19 19.47
N LEU A 11 -1.57 -2.99 18.71
CA LEU A 11 -1.97 -3.42 17.38
C LEU A 11 -3.05 -4.50 17.45
N ARG A 12 -4.28 -4.11 17.09
CA ARG A 12 -5.39 -5.05 16.84
C ARG A 12 -5.23 -5.74 15.49
N THR A 13 -5.93 -6.86 15.27
CA THR A 13 -5.91 -7.63 14.02
C THR A 13 -6.02 -6.78 12.74
N PRO A 14 -6.93 -5.78 12.64
CA PRO A 14 -7.01 -4.94 11.44
C PRO A 14 -5.73 -4.16 11.15
N HIS A 15 -5.01 -3.68 12.19
CA HIS A 15 -3.73 -3.01 11.97
C HIS A 15 -2.69 -3.94 11.35
N ARG A 16 -2.67 -5.21 11.77
CA ARG A 16 -1.74 -6.21 11.22
C ARG A 16 -2.06 -6.48 9.75
N ILE A 17 -3.35 -6.60 9.40
CA ILE A 17 -3.81 -6.75 8.01
C ILE A 17 -3.35 -5.54 7.18
N GLY A 18 -3.58 -4.32 7.66
CA GLY A 18 -3.17 -3.11 6.97
C GLY A 18 -1.66 -3.01 6.79
N ILE A 19 -0.88 -3.36 7.83
CA ILE A 19 0.59 -3.39 7.76
C ILE A 19 1.07 -4.42 6.72
N LEU A 20 0.49 -5.63 6.69
CA LEU A 20 0.86 -6.66 5.73
C LEU A 20 0.49 -6.26 4.29
N ALA A 21 -0.72 -5.71 4.09
CA ALA A 21 -1.17 -5.23 2.79
C ALA A 21 -0.30 -4.09 2.26
N ALA A 22 0.00 -3.10 3.10
CA ALA A 22 0.91 -2.00 2.75
C ALA A 22 2.35 -2.51 2.50
N GLY A 23 2.85 -3.44 3.32
CA GLY A 23 4.17 -4.04 3.14
C GLY A 23 4.28 -4.80 1.82
N TRP A 24 3.29 -5.62 1.47
CA TRP A 24 3.24 -6.33 0.19
C TRP A 24 3.25 -5.38 -1.00
N THR A 25 2.39 -4.37 -0.95
CA THR A 25 2.32 -3.29 -1.95
C THR A 25 3.68 -2.59 -2.09
N GLY A 26 4.33 -2.25 -0.96
CA GLY A 26 5.65 -1.62 -0.94
C GLY A 26 6.74 -2.47 -1.57
N VAL A 27 6.74 -3.80 -1.30
CA VAL A 27 7.69 -4.74 -1.92
C VAL A 27 7.53 -4.76 -3.43
N ILE A 28 6.28 -4.85 -3.94
CA ILE A 28 6.03 -4.85 -5.39
C ILE A 28 6.54 -3.56 -6.03
N HIS A 29 6.30 -2.40 -5.43
CA HIS A 29 6.76 -1.13 -5.98
C HIS A 29 8.29 -1.01 -5.99
N VAL A 30 8.99 -1.56 -4.98
CA VAL A 30 10.46 -1.66 -5.03
C VAL A 30 10.92 -2.62 -6.12
N ALA A 31 10.23 -3.75 -6.30
CA ALA A 31 10.55 -4.70 -7.36
C ALA A 31 10.34 -4.11 -8.77
N LEU A 32 9.30 -3.29 -8.95
CA LEU A 32 9.04 -2.51 -10.17
C LEU A 32 10.13 -1.46 -10.41
N TRP A 33 10.54 -0.73 -9.36
CA TRP A 33 11.66 0.22 -9.46
C TRP A 33 12.96 -0.46 -9.92
N LEU A 34 13.27 -1.63 -9.36
CA LEU A 34 14.44 -2.43 -9.73
C LEU A 34 14.29 -3.13 -11.09
N GLY A 35 13.10 -3.16 -11.68
CA GLY A 35 12.82 -3.85 -12.94
C GLY A 35 12.87 -5.39 -12.84
N VAL A 36 12.60 -5.95 -11.66
CA VAL A 36 12.73 -7.41 -11.40
C VAL A 36 11.48 -8.18 -11.85
N VAL A 37 10.31 -7.55 -11.75
CA VAL A 37 9.01 -8.17 -12.07
C VAL A 37 8.45 -7.73 -13.42
N GLU A 38 8.85 -6.54 -13.89
CA GLU A 38 8.51 -6.01 -15.21
C GLU A 38 9.65 -5.13 -15.74
N PRO A 39 9.86 -5.04 -17.07
CA PRO A 39 10.84 -4.13 -17.65
C PRO A 39 10.51 -2.68 -17.32
N SER A 40 11.29 -2.09 -16.41
CA SER A 40 11.22 -0.67 -16.09
C SER A 40 11.98 0.14 -17.14
N PRO A 41 11.50 1.34 -17.55
CA PRO A 41 12.26 2.27 -18.39
C PRO A 41 13.54 2.81 -17.71
N GLY A 42 13.84 2.35 -16.50
CA GLY A 42 15.07 2.57 -15.75
C GLY A 42 14.73 3.06 -14.34
N PRO A 43 15.53 2.69 -13.31
CA PRO A 43 15.25 3.07 -11.92
C PRO A 43 15.26 4.59 -11.67
N MET A 44 15.93 5.36 -12.55
CA MET A 44 16.00 6.82 -12.48
C MET A 44 15.11 7.53 -13.51
N SER A 45 14.32 6.78 -14.28
CA SER A 45 13.26 7.38 -15.12
C SER A 45 12.16 7.96 -14.24
N PRO A 46 11.35 8.91 -14.73
CA PRO A 46 10.21 9.45 -13.97
C PRO A 46 9.28 8.34 -13.44
N LEU A 47 9.01 7.31 -14.25
CA LEU A 47 8.19 6.16 -13.84
C LEU A 47 8.89 5.32 -12.76
N GLY A 48 10.18 5.00 -12.96
CA GLY A 48 10.97 4.25 -11.96
C GLY A 48 11.02 4.96 -10.61
N ILE A 49 11.29 6.28 -10.60
CA ILE A 49 11.28 7.10 -9.38
C ILE A 49 9.90 7.08 -8.73
N SER A 50 8.82 7.14 -9.52
CA SER A 50 7.45 7.07 -8.98
C SER A 50 7.19 5.77 -8.22
N PHE A 51 7.67 4.62 -8.73
CA PHE A 51 7.58 3.34 -8.06
C PHE A 51 8.40 3.32 -6.76
N LEU A 52 9.64 3.82 -6.77
CA LEU A 52 10.44 3.93 -5.55
C LEU A 52 9.74 4.77 -4.47
N MET A 53 9.24 5.94 -4.86
CA MET A 53 8.54 6.86 -3.95
C MET A 53 7.25 6.26 -3.40
N ALA A 54 6.51 5.51 -4.23
CA ALA A 54 5.35 4.76 -3.78
C ALA A 54 5.73 3.68 -2.76
N GLY A 55 6.78 2.90 -3.04
CA GLY A 55 7.31 1.89 -2.11
C GLY A 55 7.69 2.50 -0.75
N ILE A 56 8.45 3.59 -0.75
CA ILE A 56 8.80 4.35 0.46
C ILE A 56 7.55 4.82 1.21
N THR A 57 6.54 5.31 0.50
CA THR A 57 5.30 5.81 1.10
C THR A 57 4.52 4.70 1.79
N PHE A 58 4.36 3.53 1.15
CA PHE A 58 3.69 2.39 1.77
C PHE A 58 4.43 1.87 3.00
N PHE A 59 5.76 1.72 2.94
CA PHE A 59 6.54 1.32 4.12
C PHE A 59 6.50 2.34 5.24
N THR A 60 6.53 3.64 4.90
CA THR A 60 6.40 4.72 5.88
C THR A 60 5.04 4.66 6.58
N GLY A 61 3.95 4.51 5.82
CA GLY A 61 2.61 4.34 6.39
C GLY A 61 2.53 3.13 7.33
N ALA A 62 3.02 1.97 6.89
CA ALA A 62 3.07 0.76 7.70
C ALA A 62 3.86 0.96 9.01
N TYR A 63 5.03 1.60 8.92
CA TYR A 63 5.87 1.93 10.06
C TYR A 63 5.16 2.87 11.05
N LEU A 64 4.56 3.95 10.57
CA LEU A 64 3.85 4.92 11.43
C LEU A 64 2.67 4.27 12.16
N VAL A 65 1.90 3.41 11.48
CA VAL A 65 0.83 2.63 12.13
C VAL A 65 1.40 1.68 13.19
N ARG A 66 2.47 0.95 12.86
CA ARG A 66 3.16 0.03 13.78
C ARG A 66 3.72 0.75 15.01
N ALA A 67 4.26 1.95 14.84
CA ALA A 67 4.85 2.77 15.89
C ALA A 67 3.81 3.59 16.68
N ASN A 68 2.52 3.51 16.32
CA ASN A 68 1.45 4.31 16.92
C ASN A 68 1.64 5.83 16.75
N ILE A 69 2.22 6.25 15.61
CA ILE A 69 2.48 7.66 15.31
C ILE A 69 1.35 8.17 14.41
N ARG A 70 0.54 9.11 14.93
CA ARG A 70 -0.50 9.85 14.16
C ARG A 70 -1.40 8.96 13.30
N ARG A 71 -1.76 7.76 13.79
CA ARG A 71 -2.53 6.72 13.07
C ARG A 71 -3.71 7.26 12.26
N ARG A 72 -4.55 8.09 12.86
CA ARG A 72 -5.71 8.69 12.18
C ARG A 72 -5.34 9.47 10.92
N ILE A 73 -4.27 10.28 10.97
CA ILE A 73 -3.77 11.02 9.81
C ILE A 73 -3.23 10.05 8.76
N VAL A 74 -2.50 9.02 9.19
CA VAL A 74 -1.97 8.00 8.27
C VAL A 74 -3.11 7.29 7.52
N TYR A 75 -4.22 6.98 8.19
CA TYR A 75 -5.37 6.36 7.53
C TYR A 75 -6.03 7.32 6.54
N LEU A 76 -6.28 8.58 6.97
CA LEU A 76 -6.91 9.61 6.15
C LEU A 76 -6.14 9.90 4.87
N LEU A 77 -4.81 9.91 4.92
CA LEU A 77 -3.96 10.14 3.75
C LEU A 77 -3.71 8.85 2.96
N GLY A 78 -3.61 7.72 3.64
CA GLY A 78 -3.36 6.42 3.02
C GLY A 78 -4.49 5.99 2.10
N ILE A 79 -5.75 6.27 2.44
CA ILE A 79 -6.92 5.95 1.59
C ILE A 79 -6.83 6.64 0.20
N PRO A 80 -6.80 7.98 0.09
CA PRO A 80 -6.74 8.65 -1.21
C PRO A 80 -5.42 8.38 -1.95
N PHE A 81 -4.30 8.24 -1.24
CA PHE A 81 -3.03 7.84 -1.85
C PHE A 81 -3.15 6.47 -2.54
N THR A 82 -3.66 5.47 -1.82
CA THR A 82 -3.81 4.10 -2.34
C THR A 82 -4.84 4.05 -3.47
N ALA A 83 -5.97 4.75 -3.34
CA ALA A 83 -6.96 4.86 -4.41
C ALA A 83 -6.36 5.51 -5.67
N GLY A 84 -5.53 6.54 -5.50
CA GLY A 84 -4.78 7.16 -6.59
C GLY A 84 -3.86 6.17 -7.30
N GLN A 85 -3.15 5.29 -6.58
CA GLN A 85 -2.31 4.25 -7.19
C GLN A 85 -3.14 3.25 -8.03
N ILE A 86 -4.32 2.84 -7.55
CA ILE A 86 -5.23 1.96 -8.30
C ILE A 86 -5.67 2.67 -9.60
N LEU A 87 -6.12 3.92 -9.49
CA LEU A 87 -6.61 4.69 -10.64
C LEU A 87 -5.49 4.96 -11.67
N LEU A 88 -4.30 5.36 -11.22
CA LEU A 88 -3.16 5.58 -12.10
C LEU A 88 -2.74 4.31 -12.83
N TRP A 89 -2.73 3.16 -12.13
CA TRP A 89 -2.47 1.89 -12.79
C TRP A 89 -3.55 1.56 -13.83
N TYR A 90 -4.83 1.72 -13.48
CA TYR A 90 -5.94 1.44 -14.41
C TYR A 90 -5.85 2.31 -15.67
N VAL A 91 -5.53 3.61 -15.53
CA VAL A 91 -5.47 4.53 -16.67
C VAL A 91 -4.23 4.33 -17.54
N LEU A 92 -3.09 4.00 -16.92
CA LEU A 92 -1.79 4.00 -17.61
C LEU A 92 -1.29 2.61 -18.03
N ASN A 93 -1.82 1.53 -17.45
CA ASN A 93 -1.26 0.18 -17.60
C ASN A 93 -2.29 -0.92 -17.87
N PHE A 94 -3.58 -0.72 -17.56
CA PHE A 94 -4.56 -1.78 -17.71
C PHE A 94 -5.09 -1.88 -19.14
N ASP A 95 -4.66 -2.92 -19.87
CA ASP A 95 -5.09 -3.22 -21.24
C ASP A 95 -6.12 -4.38 -21.32
N GLY A 96 -6.73 -4.76 -20.21
CA GLY A 96 -7.83 -5.73 -20.16
C GLY A 96 -7.49 -7.08 -19.53
N ILE A 97 -8.41 -8.05 -19.64
CA ILE A 97 -8.30 -9.37 -18.99
C ILE A 97 -7.10 -10.17 -19.52
N ALA A 98 -6.76 -10.03 -20.81
CA ALA A 98 -5.62 -10.72 -21.39
C ALA A 98 -4.28 -10.28 -20.76
N ASP A 99 -4.14 -8.99 -20.47
CA ASP A 99 -2.98 -8.46 -19.74
C ASP A 99 -2.91 -9.02 -18.31
N MET A 100 -4.05 -9.08 -17.61
CA MET A 100 -4.12 -9.62 -16.24
C MET A 100 -3.71 -11.10 -16.12
N LEU A 101 -3.86 -11.88 -17.20
CA LEU A 101 -3.47 -13.29 -17.25
C LEU A 101 -1.98 -13.49 -17.59
N SER A 102 -1.26 -12.42 -17.96
CA SER A 102 0.20 -12.45 -18.12
C SER A 102 0.91 -12.49 -16.77
N SER A 103 2.19 -12.86 -16.75
CA SER A 103 2.98 -12.84 -15.52
C SER A 103 3.10 -11.43 -14.92
N ALA A 104 3.20 -10.41 -15.78
CA ALA A 104 3.22 -8.99 -15.43
C ALA A 104 1.88 -8.57 -14.81
N GLY A 105 0.78 -8.81 -15.54
CA GLY A 105 -0.57 -8.50 -15.06
C GLY A 105 -0.98 -9.27 -13.80
N ALA A 106 -0.45 -10.46 -13.55
CA ALA A 106 -0.65 -11.18 -12.30
C ALA A 106 -0.01 -10.47 -11.10
N VAL A 107 1.20 -9.91 -11.27
CA VAL A 107 1.84 -9.08 -10.24
C VAL A 107 1.02 -7.81 -10.00
N GLY A 108 0.63 -7.12 -11.07
CA GLY A 108 -0.24 -5.94 -11.01
C GLY A 108 -1.58 -6.23 -10.30
N ALA A 109 -2.24 -7.34 -10.62
CA ALA A 109 -3.47 -7.75 -9.96
C ALA A 109 -3.26 -8.04 -8.47
N SER A 110 -2.16 -8.73 -8.12
CA SER A 110 -1.83 -9.01 -6.72
C SER A 110 -1.63 -7.72 -5.91
N ASP A 111 -1.00 -6.71 -6.50
CA ASP A 111 -0.83 -5.38 -5.93
C ASP A 111 -2.19 -4.71 -5.71
N LYS A 112 -3.09 -4.75 -6.69
CA LYS A 112 -4.42 -4.13 -6.55
C LYS A 112 -5.29 -4.81 -5.51
N ILE A 113 -5.23 -6.14 -5.39
CA ILE A 113 -5.93 -6.87 -4.33
C ILE A 113 -5.44 -6.40 -2.96
N ALA A 114 -4.12 -6.30 -2.76
CA ALA A 114 -3.55 -5.79 -1.52
C ALA A 114 -3.97 -4.33 -1.24
N GLN A 115 -3.99 -3.48 -2.27
CA GLN A 115 -4.42 -2.09 -2.16
C GLN A 115 -5.91 -1.95 -1.80
N VAL A 116 -6.79 -2.79 -2.36
CA VAL A 116 -8.22 -2.82 -1.98
C VAL A 116 -8.39 -3.26 -0.54
N ILE A 117 -7.68 -4.32 -0.11
CA ILE A 117 -7.67 -4.76 1.30
C ILE A 117 -7.17 -3.64 2.21
N LEU A 118 -6.13 -2.92 1.81
CA LEU A 118 -5.59 -1.80 2.55
C LEU A 118 -6.62 -0.67 2.70
N ILE A 119 -7.27 -0.24 1.61
CA ILE A 119 -8.31 0.81 1.66
C ILE A 119 -9.44 0.39 2.60
N ALA A 120 -9.96 -0.83 2.48
CA ALA A 120 -11.02 -1.34 3.35
C ALA A 120 -10.59 -1.33 4.82
N THR A 121 -9.36 -1.76 5.09
CA THR A 121 -8.78 -1.81 6.44
C THR A 121 -8.59 -0.41 7.03
N LEU A 122 -8.03 0.53 6.26
CA LEU A 122 -7.82 1.91 6.71
C LEU A 122 -9.15 2.62 6.94
N THR A 123 -10.15 2.41 6.09
CA THR A 123 -11.50 2.96 6.24
C THR A 123 -12.15 2.42 7.51
N TYR A 124 -12.05 1.10 7.74
CA TYR A 124 -12.51 0.49 8.99
C TYR A 124 -11.81 1.10 10.21
N LEU A 125 -10.48 1.13 10.24
CA LEU A 125 -9.73 1.71 11.35
C LEU A 125 -10.08 3.18 11.60
N LEU A 126 -10.21 3.99 10.55
CA LEU A 126 -10.59 5.40 10.65
C LEU A 126 -11.99 5.62 11.27
N SER A 127 -12.92 4.69 11.04
CA SER A 127 -14.26 4.73 11.64
C SER A 127 -14.34 4.22 13.08
N ARG A 128 -13.25 3.62 13.60
CA ARG A 128 -13.22 2.96 14.92
C ARG A 128 -12.22 3.58 15.90
N ASP A 129 -11.23 4.30 15.38
CA ASP A 129 -10.30 5.13 16.13
C ASP A 129 -10.86 6.56 16.31
#